data_AF-A0A165CZK7-F1
#
_entry.id   AF-A0A165CZK7-F1
#
_cell.length_a   1.000
_cell.length_b   1.000
_cell.length_c   1.000
_cell.angle_alpha   90.00
_cell.angle_beta   90.00
_cell.angle_gamma   90.00
#
_symmetry.space_group_name_H-M   'P 1'
#
loop_
_entity.id
_entity.type
_entity.pdbx_description
1 polymer ?
#
loop_
_entity_poly.entity_id
_entity_poly.type
_entity_poly.pdbx_seq_one_letter_code
_entity_poly.pdbx_strand_id
1 'polypeptide(L)'
;MLAIFKIAAAALVALPLVSATAVAPGQGQAPKCDISQANLAAELPANLSALLPPSSDSLSQVTIGFGTQNYTCTGGKYVNVGALAQVFDISCIQESKVISTNIAAMINEIQGIAGGIGLENWLGSLASMGGFKLADHYFDTSSGTLAPVFNFQVSGGDFVIGKKLQDLPDPTNPAVNVDWLQLTAVAGDAAKFLVREQTAGGQPPSSCAVENETLQVPYAAKYWFFA
;
A
#
# COMPACT_ATOMS: atom_id res chain seq x y z
N MET A 1 -81.89 20.05 -9.00
CA MET A 1 -81.79 19.05 -7.91
C MET A 1 -80.32 18.66 -7.83
N LEU A 2 -79.68 19.04 -6.73
CA LEU A 2 -78.24 18.90 -6.44
C LEU A 2 -77.86 17.40 -6.35
N ALA A 3 -76.75 16.98 -6.98
CA ALA A 3 -76.11 15.72 -6.65
C ALA A 3 -74.60 15.93 -6.51
N ILE A 4 -74.10 15.47 -5.36
CA ILE A 4 -72.86 15.81 -4.67
C ILE A 4 -71.95 14.57 -4.69
N PHE A 5 -70.67 14.77 -5.04
CA PHE A 5 -69.46 13.98 -4.70
C PHE A 5 -69.35 12.54 -5.26
N LYS A 6 -68.17 12.03 -5.61
CA LYS A 6 -66.94 11.94 -4.81
C LYS A 6 -65.69 11.90 -5.69
N ILE A 7 -64.69 12.71 -5.35
CA ILE A 7 -63.32 12.57 -5.85
C ILE A 7 -62.63 11.52 -4.94
N ALA A 8 -62.22 10.40 -5.53
CA ALA A 8 -61.42 9.41 -4.82
C ALA A 8 -59.96 9.90 -4.77
N ALA A 9 -59.46 10.21 -3.58
CA ALA A 9 -58.06 10.48 -3.36
C ALA A 9 -57.29 9.14 -3.43
N ALA A 10 -56.46 8.98 -4.45
CA ALA A 10 -55.52 7.88 -4.52
C ALA A 10 -54.41 8.11 -3.49
N ALA A 11 -54.36 7.28 -2.45
CA ALA A 11 -53.28 7.28 -1.48
C ALA A 11 -51.99 6.80 -2.18
N LEU A 12 -51.04 7.71 -2.38
CA LEU A 12 -49.68 7.36 -2.77
C LEU A 12 -49.02 6.65 -1.58
N VAL A 13 -48.89 5.33 -1.66
CA VAL A 13 -48.06 4.56 -0.73
C VAL A 13 -46.61 4.91 -1.06
N ALA A 14 -45.99 5.77 -0.24
CA ALA A 14 -44.56 6.01 -0.30
C ALA A 14 -43.84 4.73 0.12
N LEU A 15 -43.26 4.01 -0.83
CA LEU A 15 -42.30 2.95 -0.50
C LEU A 15 -41.10 3.61 0.20
N PRO A 16 -40.58 3.02 1.29
CA PRO A 16 -39.30 3.46 1.83
C PRO A 16 -38.25 3.20 0.75
N LEU A 17 -37.68 4.28 0.20
CA LEU A 17 -36.41 4.22 -0.50
C LEU A 17 -35.43 3.62 0.49
N VAL A 18 -35.05 2.36 0.27
CA VAL A 18 -33.84 1.81 0.85
C VAL A 18 -32.74 2.69 0.28
N SER A 19 -32.25 3.65 1.07
CA SER A 19 -31.05 4.39 0.73
C SER A 19 -29.98 3.34 0.50
N ALA A 20 -29.62 3.11 -0.76
CA ALA A 20 -28.34 2.51 -1.06
C ALA A 20 -27.33 3.41 -0.34
N THR A 21 -26.68 2.88 0.69
CA THR A 21 -25.50 3.54 1.25
C THR A 21 -24.59 3.75 0.06
N ALA A 22 -24.42 5.00 -0.35
CA ALA A 22 -23.42 5.35 -1.34
C ALA A 22 -22.11 4.82 -0.77
N VAL A 23 -21.58 3.74 -1.37
CA VAL A 23 -20.20 3.35 -1.15
C VAL A 23 -19.42 4.58 -1.57
N ALA A 24 -18.71 5.19 -0.63
CA ALA A 24 -17.90 6.36 -0.91
C ALA A 24 -17.03 6.08 -2.15
N PRO A 25 -16.88 7.04 -3.07
CA PRO A 25 -16.05 6.84 -4.25
C PRO A 25 -14.62 6.45 -3.83
N GLY A 26 -14.07 5.44 -4.52
CA GLY A 26 -12.65 5.07 -4.55
C GLY A 26 -11.92 5.03 -3.21
N GLN A 27 -11.87 3.87 -2.57
CA GLN A 27 -10.90 3.57 -1.50
C GLN A 27 -10.17 2.30 -1.94
N GLY A 28 -8.84 2.21 -1.77
CA GLY A 28 -8.02 1.11 -2.26
C GLY A 28 -8.63 -0.28 -2.01
N GLN A 29 -9.26 -0.50 -0.86
CA GLN A 29 -10.33 -1.48 -0.61
C GLN A 29 -10.55 -1.40 0.90
N ALA A 30 -11.79 -1.57 1.37
CA ALA A 30 -12.06 -1.57 2.80
C ALA A 30 -11.22 -2.65 3.52
N PRO A 31 -10.65 -2.34 4.70
CA PRO A 31 -9.90 -3.32 5.49
C PRO A 31 -10.84 -4.44 5.93
N LYS A 32 -10.32 -5.67 5.95
CA LYS A 32 -11.09 -6.84 6.41
C LYS A 32 -11.44 -6.82 7.90
N CYS A 33 -10.62 -6.15 8.71
CA CYS A 33 -10.81 -6.03 10.15
C CYS A 33 -10.82 -4.56 10.58
N ASP A 34 -11.34 -4.30 11.78
CA ASP A 34 -11.36 -2.95 12.35
C ASP A 34 -9.94 -2.45 12.62
N ILE A 35 -9.63 -1.27 12.06
CA ILE A 35 -8.36 -0.56 12.18
C ILE A 35 -8.50 0.71 13.03
N SER A 36 -9.61 0.90 13.75
CA SER A 36 -9.85 2.08 14.60
C SER A 36 -8.81 2.30 15.70
N GLN A 37 -8.14 1.23 16.12
CA GLN A 37 -7.06 1.28 17.12
C GLN A 37 -5.66 1.46 16.51
N ALA A 38 -5.54 1.32 15.19
CA ALA A 38 -4.28 1.41 14.48
C ALA A 38 -3.73 2.84 14.55
N ASN A 39 -2.48 2.98 15.01
CA ASN A 39 -1.89 4.30 15.24
C ASN A 39 -0.44 4.36 14.75
N LEU A 40 -0.26 4.85 13.52
CA LEU A 40 1.07 5.08 12.94
C LEU A 40 1.97 5.94 13.84
N ALA A 41 1.44 6.95 14.53
CA ALA A 41 2.24 7.81 15.40
C ALA A 41 2.81 7.06 16.61
N ALA A 42 2.18 5.96 17.04
CA ALA A 42 2.70 5.09 18.08
C ALA A 42 3.79 4.13 17.57
N GLU A 43 3.85 3.88 16.26
CA GLU A 43 4.85 3.01 15.62
C GLU A 43 6.09 3.77 15.14
N LEU A 44 5.96 5.06 14.84
CA LEU A 44 7.09 5.88 14.38
C LEU A 44 8.03 6.27 15.53
N PRO A 45 9.36 6.14 15.36
CA PRO A 45 10.34 6.80 16.20
C PRO A 45 10.11 8.32 16.24
N ALA A 46 10.37 8.96 17.39
CA ALA A 46 10.11 10.39 17.58
C ALA A 46 10.78 11.30 16.52
N ASN A 47 11.98 10.91 16.06
CA ASN A 47 12.74 11.63 15.02
C ASN A 47 12.20 11.43 13.59
N LEU A 48 11.19 10.58 13.39
CA LEU A 48 10.56 10.28 12.09
C LEU A 48 9.10 10.78 12.01
N SER A 49 8.67 11.63 12.95
CA SER A 49 7.32 12.22 12.97
C SER A 49 6.96 13.03 11.71
N ALA A 50 7.96 13.46 10.92
CA ALA A 50 7.73 14.11 9.63
C ALA A 50 7.01 13.20 8.61
N LEU A 51 7.03 11.87 8.79
CA LEU A 51 6.30 10.92 7.96
C LEU A 51 4.79 10.93 8.22
N LEU A 52 4.33 11.53 9.33
CA LEU A 52 2.91 11.54 9.66
C LEU A 52 2.13 12.38 8.64
N PRO A 53 1.00 11.87 8.11
CA PRO A 53 0.10 12.66 7.29
C PRO A 53 -0.57 13.77 8.12
N PRO A 54 -1.21 14.76 7.47
CA PRO A 54 -2.03 15.73 8.18
C PRO A 54 -3.08 15.05 9.06
N SER A 55 -3.30 15.58 10.28
CA SER A 55 -4.24 15.00 11.25
C SER A 55 -5.71 15.06 10.82
N SER A 56 -6.02 15.75 9.72
CA SER A 56 -7.34 15.80 9.11
C SER A 56 -7.71 14.55 8.32
N ASP A 57 -6.72 13.76 7.90
CA ASP A 57 -6.93 12.57 7.07
C ASP A 57 -7.02 11.32 7.96
N SER A 58 -7.90 10.39 7.57
CA SER A 58 -8.20 9.19 8.35
C SER A 58 -7.51 7.98 7.75
N LEU A 59 -7.08 7.05 8.61
CA LEU A 59 -6.51 5.80 8.16
C LEU A 59 -7.58 4.96 7.44
N SER A 60 -7.28 4.53 6.21
CA SER A 60 -8.19 3.73 5.39
C SER A 60 -7.72 2.29 5.19
N GLN A 61 -6.41 2.01 5.23
CA GLN A 61 -5.88 0.66 5.04
C GLN A 61 -4.47 0.50 5.63
N VAL A 62 -4.15 -0.71 6.12
CA VAL A 62 -2.80 -1.11 6.53
C VAL A 62 -2.42 -2.39 5.81
N THR A 63 -1.29 -2.37 5.11
CA THR A 63 -0.86 -3.48 4.25
C THR A 63 0.60 -3.83 4.46
N ILE A 64 0.98 -5.00 3.95
CA ILE A 64 2.38 -5.36 3.72
C ILE A 64 2.61 -5.59 2.24
N GLY A 65 3.73 -5.10 1.70
CA GLY A 65 4.15 -5.37 0.34
C GLY A 65 5.38 -6.25 0.28
N PHE A 66 5.43 -7.16 -0.70
CA PHE A 66 6.60 -7.99 -1.02
C PHE A 66 6.92 -7.92 -2.50
N GLY A 67 8.20 -7.77 -2.82
CA GLY A 67 8.64 -7.76 -4.20
C GLY A 67 10.09 -7.36 -4.35
N THR A 68 10.37 -6.58 -5.39
CA THR A 68 11.71 -6.09 -5.68
C THR A 68 11.73 -4.58 -5.88
N GLN A 69 12.85 -3.98 -5.49
CA GLN A 69 13.28 -2.67 -5.95
C GLN A 69 14.17 -2.87 -7.17
N ASN A 70 13.90 -2.14 -8.24
CA ASN A 70 14.59 -2.31 -9.52
C ASN A 70 15.53 -1.13 -9.77
N TYR A 71 16.77 -1.44 -10.15
CA TYR A 71 17.83 -0.47 -10.36
C TYR A 71 18.50 -0.67 -11.71
N THR A 72 19.08 0.39 -12.24
CA THR A 72 19.97 0.35 -13.39
C THR A 72 21.26 1.09 -13.05
N CYS A 73 22.40 0.51 -13.43
CA CYS A 73 23.69 1.16 -13.27
C CYS A 73 23.80 2.36 -14.20
N THR A 74 24.01 3.54 -13.63
CA THR A 74 24.22 4.79 -14.37
C THR A 74 25.36 5.56 -13.74
N GLY A 75 26.46 5.72 -14.47
CA GLY A 75 27.63 6.45 -13.98
C GLY A 75 28.29 5.81 -12.76
N GLY A 76 28.34 4.48 -12.72
CA GLY A 76 28.95 3.70 -11.63
C GLY A 76 28.12 3.63 -10.34
N LYS A 77 26.86 4.09 -10.36
CA LYS A 77 25.91 3.96 -9.25
C LYS A 77 24.61 3.34 -9.71
N TYR A 78 23.99 2.54 -8.84
CA TYR A 78 22.64 2.03 -9.07
C TYR A 78 21.61 3.13 -8.84
N VAL A 79 20.87 3.47 -9.89
CA VAL A 79 19.74 4.42 -9.85
C VAL A 79 18.45 3.63 -9.83
N ASN A 80 17.53 3.98 -8.92
CA ASN A 80 16.23 3.32 -8.86
C ASN A 80 15.39 3.64 -10.10
N VAL A 81 14.92 2.61 -10.77
CA VAL A 81 14.04 2.70 -11.96
C VAL A 81 12.65 2.11 -11.70
N GLY A 82 12.31 1.92 -10.42
CA GLY A 82 11.01 1.50 -9.97
C GLY A 82 11.05 0.32 -9.01
N ALA A 83 9.90 -0.36 -8.90
CA ALA A 83 9.68 -1.54 -8.09
C ALA A 83 8.65 -2.44 -8.78
N LEU A 84 8.57 -3.69 -8.34
CA LEU A 84 7.46 -4.59 -8.64
C LEU A 84 7.14 -5.37 -7.37
N ALA A 85 5.95 -5.18 -6.81
CA ALA A 85 5.54 -5.84 -5.58
C ALA A 85 4.05 -6.17 -5.57
N GLN A 86 3.68 -7.14 -4.74
CA GLN A 86 2.30 -7.44 -4.38
C GLN A 86 2.04 -6.94 -2.97
N VAL A 87 0.88 -6.33 -2.76
CA VAL A 87 0.47 -5.68 -1.52
C VAL A 87 -0.73 -6.43 -0.94
N PHE A 88 -0.67 -6.76 0.35
CA PHE A 88 -1.62 -7.64 1.03
C PHE A 88 -2.23 -6.96 2.26
N ASP A 89 -3.53 -7.19 2.47
CA ASP A 89 -4.27 -6.75 3.66
C ASP A 89 -3.68 -7.39 4.92
N ILE A 90 -3.26 -6.57 5.89
CA ILE A 90 -2.86 -7.04 7.23
C ILE A 90 -3.71 -6.42 8.34
N SER A 91 -4.84 -5.80 8.03
CA SER A 91 -5.73 -5.11 8.99
C SER A 91 -6.06 -5.95 10.22
N CYS A 92 -6.22 -7.27 10.07
CA CYS A 92 -6.55 -8.18 11.16
C CYS A 92 -5.39 -8.48 12.13
N ILE A 93 -4.17 -8.18 11.72
CA ILE A 93 -2.95 -8.60 12.39
C ILE A 93 -1.92 -7.48 12.49
N GLN A 94 -2.27 -6.25 12.10
CA GLN A 94 -1.34 -5.13 11.97
C GLN A 94 -0.67 -4.71 13.29
N GLU A 95 -1.36 -4.87 14.42
CA GLU A 95 -0.83 -4.64 15.79
C GLU A 95 0.11 -5.75 16.27
N SER A 96 0.22 -6.85 15.53
CA SER A 96 1.06 -7.97 15.92
C SER A 96 2.52 -7.58 15.82
N LYS A 97 3.17 -7.37 16.98
CA LYS A 97 4.63 -7.20 17.10
C LYS A 97 5.42 -8.35 16.43
N VAL A 98 4.78 -9.51 16.26
CA VAL A 98 5.35 -10.65 15.53
C VAL A 98 5.54 -10.30 14.06
N ILE A 99 4.62 -9.57 13.43
CA ILE A 99 4.77 -9.14 12.04
C ILE A 99 5.90 -8.13 11.96
N SER A 100 5.84 -7.03 12.72
CA SER A 100 6.87 -5.97 12.67
C SER A 100 8.29 -6.51 12.90
N THR A 101 8.46 -7.49 13.79
CA THR A 101 9.76 -8.13 14.08
C THR A 101 10.16 -9.15 13.01
N ASN A 102 9.19 -9.84 12.40
CA ASN A 102 9.45 -10.88 11.41
C ASN A 102 9.38 -10.39 9.96
N ILE A 103 9.08 -9.12 9.64
CA ILE A 103 9.20 -8.61 8.27
C ILE A 103 10.64 -8.84 7.75
N ALA A 104 11.65 -8.50 8.55
CA ALA A 104 13.04 -8.75 8.20
C ALA A 104 13.36 -10.25 8.13
N ALA A 105 12.82 -11.07 9.04
CA ALA A 105 13.01 -12.52 9.02
C ALA A 105 12.38 -13.16 7.77
N MET A 106 11.19 -12.71 7.39
CA MET A 106 10.47 -13.12 6.19
C MET A 106 11.21 -12.69 4.92
N ILE A 107 11.82 -11.51 4.89
CA ILE A 107 12.72 -11.14 3.80
C ILE A 107 13.98 -11.99 3.77
N ASN A 108 14.60 -12.27 4.91
CA ASN A 108 15.80 -13.12 4.96
C ASN A 108 15.49 -14.55 4.50
N GLU A 109 14.30 -15.06 4.83
CA GLU A 109 13.77 -16.31 4.27
C GLU A 109 13.57 -16.18 2.76
N ILE A 110 13.01 -15.06 2.27
CA ILE A 110 12.90 -14.73 0.84
C ILE A 110 14.25 -14.61 0.14
N GLN A 111 15.28 -14.04 0.76
CA GLN A 111 16.62 -13.92 0.19
C GLN A 111 17.36 -15.26 0.21
N GLY A 112 17.05 -16.12 1.19
CA GLY A 112 17.44 -17.54 1.20
C GLY A 112 16.85 -18.36 0.03
N ILE A 113 15.80 -17.86 -0.65
CA ILE A 113 15.18 -18.46 -1.85
C ILE A 113 16.12 -18.48 -3.05
N ALA A 114 17.20 -17.68 -3.07
CA ALA A 114 18.25 -17.84 -4.06
C ALA A 114 18.88 -19.27 -4.06
N GLY A 115 18.60 -20.09 -3.03
CA GLY A 115 18.96 -21.51 -2.89
C GLY A 115 17.83 -22.53 -3.08
N GLY A 116 16.75 -22.21 -3.81
CA GLY A 116 15.84 -23.21 -4.41
C GLY A 116 14.81 -23.93 -3.51
N ILE A 117 14.95 -23.91 -2.18
CA ILE A 117 14.03 -24.63 -1.25
C ILE A 117 12.96 -23.69 -0.63
N GLY A 118 13.15 -22.37 -0.65
CA GLY A 118 12.21 -21.41 -0.03
C GLY A 118 11.12 -20.85 -0.96
N LEU A 119 11.21 -21.07 -2.28
CA LEU A 119 10.22 -20.55 -3.24
C LEU A 119 8.85 -21.21 -3.04
N GLU A 120 8.79 -22.51 -2.76
CA GLU A 120 7.54 -23.23 -2.54
C GLU A 120 6.85 -22.84 -1.23
N ASN A 121 7.62 -22.62 -0.15
CA ASN A 121 7.08 -22.13 1.12
C ASN A 121 6.61 -20.68 1.03
N TRP A 122 7.33 -19.83 0.29
CA TRP A 122 6.91 -18.46 0.00
C TRP A 122 5.70 -18.43 -0.92
N LEU A 123 5.67 -19.22 -2.00
CA LEU A 123 4.49 -19.37 -2.86
C LEU A 123 3.32 -19.96 -2.09
N GLY A 124 3.54 -20.88 -1.14
CA GLY A 124 2.53 -21.41 -0.23
C GLY A 124 2.02 -20.36 0.76
N SER A 125 2.91 -19.52 1.28
CA SER A 125 2.55 -18.40 2.15
C SER A 125 1.77 -17.33 1.37
N LEU A 126 2.22 -16.96 0.17
CA LEU A 126 1.49 -16.07 -0.75
C LEU A 126 0.17 -16.67 -1.21
N ALA A 127 0.11 -17.97 -1.49
CA ALA A 127 -1.13 -18.66 -1.88
C ALA A 127 -2.12 -18.71 -0.72
N SER A 128 -1.65 -18.94 0.51
CA SER A 128 -2.48 -18.83 1.72
C SER A 128 -2.92 -17.38 2.01
N MET A 129 -2.12 -16.40 1.62
CA MET A 129 -2.48 -14.99 1.59
C MET A 129 -3.21 -14.56 0.30
N GLY A 130 -3.49 -15.46 -0.65
CA GLY A 130 -3.99 -15.10 -1.97
C GLY A 130 -5.34 -14.38 -1.91
N GLY A 131 -6.19 -14.76 -0.94
CA GLY A 131 -7.44 -14.06 -0.65
C GLY A 131 -7.26 -12.68 0.00
N PHE A 132 -6.04 -12.29 0.38
CA PHE A 132 -5.67 -11.02 1.01
C PHE A 132 -4.88 -10.10 0.07
N LYS A 133 -4.56 -10.50 -1.17
CA LYS A 133 -3.94 -9.59 -2.14
C LYS A 133 -4.88 -8.42 -2.41
N LEU A 134 -4.37 -7.20 -2.23
CA LEU A 134 -5.09 -5.95 -2.41
C LEU A 134 -4.60 -5.15 -3.61
N ALA A 135 -3.28 -5.04 -3.81
CA ALA A 135 -2.77 -4.23 -4.91
C ALA A 135 -1.55 -4.85 -5.57
N ASP A 136 -1.35 -4.50 -6.83
CA ASP A 136 -0.04 -4.54 -7.46
C ASP A 136 0.62 -3.18 -7.31
N HIS A 137 1.88 -3.18 -6.89
CA HIS A 137 2.70 -2.00 -6.76
C HIS A 137 3.80 -2.00 -7.84
N TYR A 138 3.85 -0.95 -8.63
CA TYR A 138 4.83 -0.77 -9.70
C TYR A 138 5.10 0.71 -9.92
N PHE A 139 5.94 1.04 -10.90
CA PHE A 139 6.18 2.43 -11.29
C PHE A 139 5.81 2.63 -12.76
N ASP A 140 5.20 3.77 -13.08
CA ASP A 140 4.96 4.18 -14.45
C ASP A 140 5.18 5.69 -14.64
N THR A 141 4.95 6.18 -15.86
CA THR A 141 5.16 7.60 -16.23
C THR A 141 3.86 8.31 -16.60
N SER A 142 2.70 7.74 -16.27
CA SER A 142 1.39 8.28 -16.64
C SER A 142 1.11 9.65 -16.01
N SER A 143 1.74 9.96 -14.87
CA SER A 143 1.72 11.29 -14.24
C SER A 143 2.86 12.23 -14.69
N GLY A 144 3.52 11.92 -15.81
CA GLY A 144 4.58 12.73 -16.43
C GLY A 144 6.01 12.39 -15.98
N THR A 145 6.22 12.03 -14.72
CA THR A 145 7.50 11.51 -14.21
C THR A 145 7.33 10.09 -13.69
N LEU A 146 8.42 9.32 -13.61
CA LEU A 146 8.40 7.99 -13.01
C LEU A 146 7.87 8.07 -11.57
N ALA A 147 6.74 7.42 -11.29
CA ALA A 147 6.03 7.54 -10.04
C ALA A 147 5.52 6.18 -9.54
N PRO A 148 5.50 5.94 -8.22
CA PRO A 148 4.93 4.74 -7.63
C PRO A 148 3.42 4.69 -7.84
N VAL A 149 2.93 3.55 -8.31
CA VAL A 149 1.51 3.21 -8.48
C VAL A 149 1.15 2.12 -7.51
N PHE A 150 0.02 2.27 -6.82
CA PHE A 150 -0.65 1.19 -6.08
C PHE A 150 -1.98 0.93 -6.77
N ASN A 151 -2.04 -0.16 -7.52
CA ASN A 151 -3.21 -0.52 -8.29
C ASN A 151 -4.06 -1.54 -7.53
N PHE A 152 -5.13 -1.08 -6.87
CA PHE A 152 -6.08 -1.96 -6.21
C PHE A 152 -7.23 -2.43 -7.11
N GLN A 153 -7.23 -2.06 -8.39
CA GLN A 153 -8.23 -2.57 -9.34
C GLN A 153 -8.18 -4.10 -9.43
N VAL A 154 -7.03 -4.71 -9.12
CA VAL A 154 -6.84 -6.16 -9.04
C VAL A 154 -7.67 -6.84 -7.96
N SER A 155 -8.20 -6.08 -6.99
CA SER A 155 -9.06 -6.57 -5.91
C SER A 155 -10.41 -5.82 -5.83
N GLY A 156 -10.72 -5.00 -6.85
CA GLY A 156 -11.98 -4.26 -6.95
C GLY A 156 -11.97 -2.87 -6.32
N GLY A 157 -10.81 -2.36 -5.93
CA GLY A 157 -10.61 -0.97 -5.53
C GLY A 157 -10.23 -0.04 -6.68
N ASP A 158 -9.79 1.18 -6.32
CA ASP A 158 -9.23 2.15 -7.27
C ASP A 158 -7.69 2.03 -7.35
N PHE A 159 -7.00 3.01 -7.93
CA PHE A 159 -5.55 3.13 -7.89
C PHE A 159 -5.13 4.43 -7.21
N VAL A 160 -3.85 4.53 -6.88
CA VAL A 160 -3.20 5.80 -6.53
C VAL A 160 -1.83 5.87 -7.17
N ILE A 161 -1.53 7.02 -7.77
CA ILE A 161 -0.17 7.40 -8.19
C ILE A 161 0.37 8.36 -7.15
N GLY A 162 1.48 7.99 -6.53
CA GLY A 162 2.10 8.75 -5.44
C GLY A 162 3.20 9.69 -5.93
N LYS A 163 3.36 10.81 -5.24
CA LYS A 163 4.52 11.70 -5.31
C LYS A 163 5.18 11.76 -3.95
N LYS A 164 6.50 11.63 -3.92
CA LYS A 164 7.29 11.68 -2.69
C LYS A 164 7.19 13.06 -2.00
N LEU A 165 6.81 13.06 -0.73
CA LEU A 165 6.84 14.21 0.18
C LEU A 165 8.02 14.14 1.14
N GLN A 166 8.25 12.96 1.72
CA GLN A 166 9.34 12.71 2.67
C GLN A 166 10.13 11.47 2.26
N ASP A 167 11.43 11.51 2.56
CA ASP A 167 12.41 10.47 2.27
C ASP A 167 13.38 10.41 3.45
N LEU A 168 13.21 9.43 4.34
CA LEU A 168 14.00 9.33 5.56
C LEU A 168 14.68 7.96 5.64
N PRO A 169 15.98 7.89 5.95
CA PRO A 169 16.67 6.63 6.10
C PRO A 169 15.97 5.70 7.10
N ASP A 170 15.94 4.41 6.80
CA ASP A 170 15.48 3.39 7.75
C ASP A 170 16.23 3.53 9.09
N PRO A 171 15.54 3.58 10.24
CA PRO A 171 16.18 3.86 11.53
C PRO A 171 17.01 2.70 12.07
N THR A 172 16.92 1.50 11.49
CA THR A 172 17.55 0.28 12.00
C THR A 172 18.77 -0.11 11.18
N ASN A 173 18.63 -0.17 9.85
CA ASN A 173 19.72 -0.55 8.96
C ASN A 173 19.60 0.13 7.57
N PRO A 174 19.89 1.43 7.48
CA PRO A 174 19.70 2.20 6.24
C PRO A 174 20.65 1.79 5.10
N ALA A 175 21.68 0.98 5.38
CA ALA A 175 22.57 0.43 4.36
C ALA A 175 21.96 -0.77 3.63
N VAL A 176 20.94 -1.42 4.20
CA VAL A 176 20.29 -2.62 3.67
C VAL A 176 18.82 -2.35 3.32
N ASN A 177 18.14 -1.56 4.15
CA ASN A 177 16.72 -1.29 4.06
C ASN A 177 16.47 0.01 3.31
N VAL A 178 15.54 -0.01 2.34
CA VAL A 178 15.12 1.21 1.64
C VAL A 178 14.50 2.22 2.59
N ASP A 179 14.61 3.48 2.23
CA ASP A 179 14.12 4.60 3.05
C ASP A 179 12.62 4.49 3.35
N TRP A 180 12.23 5.04 4.51
CA TRP A 180 10.84 5.25 4.85
C TRP A 180 10.32 6.48 4.12
N LEU A 181 9.11 6.39 3.58
CA LEU A 181 8.56 7.40 2.69
C LEU A 181 7.22 7.91 3.19
N GLN A 182 6.95 9.19 2.94
CA GLN A 182 5.59 9.68 2.82
C GLN A 182 5.33 10.05 1.37
N LEU A 183 4.21 9.60 0.82
CA LEU A 183 3.72 9.96 -0.50
C LEU A 183 2.40 10.73 -0.37
N THR A 184 2.15 11.62 -1.32
CA THR A 184 0.83 12.22 -1.56
C THR A 184 0.31 11.80 -2.93
N ALA A 185 -1.00 11.65 -3.08
CA ALA A 185 -1.60 11.31 -4.36
C ALA A 185 -1.48 12.46 -5.37
N VAL A 186 -1.14 12.11 -6.60
CA VAL A 186 -1.22 13.00 -7.76
C VAL A 186 -2.27 12.56 -8.78
N ALA A 187 -2.76 11.32 -8.67
CA ALA A 187 -3.87 10.78 -9.44
C ALA A 187 -4.45 9.55 -8.74
N GLY A 188 -5.72 9.26 -9.03
CA GLY A 188 -6.49 8.16 -8.42
C GLY A 188 -6.98 8.50 -7.01
N ASP A 189 -8.02 7.80 -6.56
CA ASP A 189 -8.70 8.11 -5.29
C ASP A 189 -8.41 7.06 -4.20
N ALA A 190 -7.61 6.02 -4.47
CA ALA A 190 -7.39 4.93 -3.51
C ALA A 190 -6.80 5.38 -2.15
N ALA A 191 -6.06 6.49 -2.12
CA ALA A 191 -5.58 7.19 -0.93
C ALA A 191 -5.19 8.63 -1.27
N LYS A 192 -5.23 9.55 -0.30
CA LYS A 192 -4.64 10.89 -0.38
C LYS A 192 -3.18 10.93 0.06
N PHE A 193 -2.85 10.17 1.10
CA PHE A 193 -1.49 10.02 1.61
C PHE A 193 -1.14 8.56 1.82
N LEU A 194 0.15 8.26 1.67
CA LEU A 194 0.72 6.96 1.95
C LEU A 194 1.96 7.09 2.82
N VAL A 195 2.14 6.19 3.77
CA VAL A 195 3.39 6.07 4.50
C VAL A 195 3.96 4.66 4.32
N ARG A 196 5.23 4.58 3.94
CA ARG A 196 6.03 3.35 3.91
C ARG A 196 6.96 3.36 5.11
N GLU A 197 6.86 2.36 5.97
CA GLU A 197 7.75 2.15 7.11
C GLU A 197 7.99 0.64 7.35
N GLN A 198 8.77 0.29 8.37
CA GLN A 198 9.17 -1.11 8.64
C GLN A 198 9.69 -1.82 7.38
N THR A 199 10.55 -1.13 6.64
CA THR A 199 11.18 -1.64 5.44
C THR A 199 12.24 -2.68 5.78
N ALA A 200 12.38 -3.70 4.94
CA ALA A 200 13.57 -4.51 4.95
C ALA A 200 14.06 -4.79 3.52
N GLY A 201 15.39 -4.86 3.36
CA GLY A 201 16.02 -5.03 2.05
C GLY A 201 15.76 -3.87 1.07
N GLY A 202 16.00 -4.16 -0.20
CA GLY A 202 15.78 -3.23 -1.31
C GLY A 202 16.92 -2.25 -1.60
N GLN A 203 17.89 -2.02 -0.70
CA GLN A 203 19.04 -1.16 -1.04
C GLN A 203 20.01 -1.87 -2.00
N PRO A 204 20.49 -1.19 -3.05
CA PRO A 204 21.51 -1.74 -3.93
C PRO A 204 22.90 -1.61 -3.28
N PRO A 205 23.92 -2.34 -3.79
CA PRO A 205 25.31 -2.02 -3.50
C PRO A 205 25.64 -0.55 -3.81
N SER A 206 26.63 0.01 -3.11
CA SER A 206 27.00 1.43 -3.23
C SER A 206 27.56 1.81 -4.61
N SER A 207 27.97 0.84 -5.41
CA SER A 207 28.50 1.03 -6.76
C SER A 207 28.19 -0.14 -7.69
N CYS A 208 28.34 0.11 -8.98
CA CYS A 208 28.24 -0.87 -10.06
C CYS A 208 29.38 -0.64 -11.05
N ALA A 209 29.87 -1.71 -11.67
CA ALA A 209 31.00 -1.63 -12.60
C ALA A 209 30.55 -1.63 -14.07
N VAL A 210 29.40 -2.23 -14.36
CA VAL A 210 28.90 -2.41 -15.72
C VAL A 210 27.75 -1.42 -15.96
N GLU A 211 27.99 -0.44 -16.82
CA GLU A 211 26.97 0.53 -17.21
C GLU A 211 25.75 -0.19 -17.80
N ASN A 212 24.54 0.27 -17.45
CA ASN A 212 23.25 -0.34 -17.79
C ASN A 212 22.99 -1.74 -17.21
N GLU A 213 23.84 -2.24 -16.30
CA GLU A 213 23.51 -3.44 -15.53
C GLU A 213 22.24 -3.22 -14.72
N THR A 214 21.31 -4.18 -14.81
CA THR A 214 20.05 -4.13 -14.06
C THR A 214 20.17 -4.97 -12.80
N LEU A 215 19.65 -4.46 -11.70
CA LEU A 215 19.63 -5.16 -10.42
C LEU A 215 18.20 -5.14 -9.85
N GLN A 216 17.71 -6.31 -9.45
CA GLN A 216 16.49 -6.45 -8.67
C GLN A 216 16.86 -6.85 -7.25
N VAL A 217 16.51 -6.02 -6.28
CA VAL A 217 16.80 -6.27 -4.86
C VAL A 217 15.48 -6.62 -4.16
N PRO A 218 15.35 -7.83 -3.59
CA PRO A 218 14.17 -8.18 -2.82
C PRO A 218 13.92 -7.21 -1.67
N TYR A 219 12.67 -6.80 -1.48
CA TYR A 219 12.25 -5.93 -0.40
C TYR A 219 10.86 -6.31 0.11
N ALA A 220 10.58 -5.86 1.33
CA ALA A 220 9.23 -5.79 1.87
C ALA A 220 9.08 -4.50 2.69
N ALA A 221 7.85 -4.05 2.84
CA ALA A 221 7.54 -2.87 3.64
C ALA A 221 6.10 -2.91 4.15
N LYS A 222 5.86 -2.26 5.29
CA LYS A 222 4.52 -1.95 5.78
C LYS A 222 4.06 -0.63 5.16
N TYR A 223 2.81 -0.58 4.72
CA TYR A 223 2.21 0.61 4.14
C TYR A 223 0.92 0.99 4.85
N TRP A 224 0.77 2.29 5.08
CA TRP A 224 -0.40 2.92 5.68
C TRP A 224 -1.02 3.86 4.66
N PHE A 225 -2.32 3.68 4.39
CA PHE A 225 -3.09 4.49 3.44
C PHE A 225 -4.05 5.40 4.19
N PHE A 226 -4.14 6.67 3.79
CA PHE A 226 -4.98 7.67 4.42
C PHE A 226 -5.85 8.38 3.38
N ALA A 227 -7.09 8.72 3.72
CA ALA A 227 -8.06 9.41 2.86
C ALA A 227 -8.91 10.45 3.61
#